data_AF-A0A969UGF4-F1
#
_entry.id   AF-A0A969UGF4-F1
#
_cell.length_a   1.000
_cell.length_b   1.000
_cell.length_c   1.000
_cell.angle_alpha   90.00
_cell.angle_beta   90.00
_cell.angle_gamma   90.00
#
_symmetry.space_group_name_H-M   'P 1'
#
loop_
_entity.id
_entity.type
_entity.pdbx_description
1 polymer ?
#
loop_
_entity_poly.entity_id
_entity_poly.type
_entity_poly.pdbx_seq_one_letter_code
_entity_poly.pdbx_strand_id
1 'polypeptide(L)' 'YGGLGISILSEHCLFSEGMSGELTILNFEHFPLKRRWFVAYLAGKKLSVIAETFLDYLLEESPKMSFPKSSILAR' A
#
# COMPACT_ATOMS: atom_id res chain seq x y z
N TYR A 1 -19.42 17.64 3.71
CA TYR A 1 -18.74 18.54 2.78
C TYR A 1 -17.41 17.91 2.41
N GLY A 2 -17.27 17.44 1.17
CA GLY A 2 -16.07 16.80 0.66
C GLY A 2 -16.18 16.81 -0.87
N GLY A 3 -15.44 17.70 -1.53
CA GLY A 3 -15.66 17.98 -2.95
C GLY A 3 -14.62 18.93 -3.53
N LEU A 4 -13.42 18.95 -2.94
CA LEU A 4 -12.33 19.84 -3.33
C LEU A 4 -11.60 19.36 -4.60
N GLY A 5 -11.92 18.17 -5.11
CA GLY A 5 -11.39 17.64 -6.36
C GLY A 5 -11.05 16.14 -6.28
N ILE A 6 -10.18 15.72 -7.20
CA ILE A 6 -9.62 14.37 -7.30
C ILE A 6 -8.11 14.40 -7.06
N SER A 7 -7.53 13.27 -6.67
CA SER A 7 -6.09 13.14 -6.44
C SER A 7 -5.59 11.76 -6.84
N ILE A 8 -4.27 11.63 -7.01
CA ILE A 8 -3.58 10.35 -7.17
C ILE A 8 -2.94 9.99 -5.84
N LEU A 9 -3.33 8.85 -5.29
CA LEU A 9 -2.83 8.37 -4.00
C LEU A 9 -2.28 6.95 -4.14
N SER A 10 -1.51 6.54 -3.13
CA SER A 10 -1.21 5.13 -2.92
C SER A 10 -2.48 4.40 -2.52
N GLU A 11 -2.74 3.22 -3.09
CA GLU A 11 -3.90 2.39 -2.69
C GLU A 11 -3.87 2.02 -1.20
N HIS A 12 -2.67 1.99 -0.60
CA HIS A 12 -2.49 1.76 0.83
C HIS A 12 -3.19 2.82 1.72
N CYS A 13 -3.45 4.02 1.20
CA CYS A 13 -4.18 5.07 1.91
C CYS A 13 -5.68 4.75 2.07
N LEU A 14 -6.22 3.83 1.27
CA LEU A 14 -7.64 3.50 1.24
C LEU A 14 -8.01 2.33 2.17
N PHE A 15 -7.05 1.80 2.94
CA PHE A 15 -7.28 0.64 3.81
C PHE A 15 -8.40 0.86 4.85
N SER A 16 -8.53 2.09 5.36
CA SER A 16 -9.54 2.46 6.37
C SER A 16 -10.90 2.86 5.80
N GLU A 17 -11.01 3.02 4.48
CA GLU A 17 -12.20 3.61 3.86
C GLU A 17 -13.42 2.66 3.88
N GLY A 18 -13.17 1.35 3.94
CA GLY A 18 -14.22 0.33 4.04
C GLY A 18 -15.23 0.34 2.89
N MET A 19 -16.34 -0.40 3.02
CA MET A 19 -17.42 -0.42 1.99
C MET A 19 -18.36 0.80 2.05
N SER A 20 -18.27 1.56 3.14
CA SER A 20 -19.17 2.68 3.46
C SER A 20 -18.53 4.05 3.22
N GLY A 21 -17.27 4.10 2.76
CA GLY A 21 -16.56 5.33 2.47
C GLY A 21 -17.14 6.11 1.28
N GLU A 22 -16.82 7.39 1.23
CA GLU A 22 -17.32 8.31 0.20
C GLU A 22 -16.38 8.38 -1.03
N LEU A 23 -15.21 7.73 -0.96
CA LEU A 23 -14.22 7.70 -2.02
C LEU A 23 -14.50 6.59 -3.06
N THR A 24 -14.28 6.91 -4.33
CA THR A 24 -14.30 5.95 -5.45
C THR A 24 -12.96 5.95 -6.17
N ILE A 25 -12.60 4.82 -6.78
CA ILE A 25 -11.40 4.72 -7.63
C ILE A 25 -11.81 4.90 -9.08
N LEU A 26 -11.31 5.96 -9.72
CA LEU A 26 -11.53 6.21 -11.13
C LEU A 26 -10.68 5.26 -11.98
N ASN A 27 -11.31 4.57 -12.94
CA ASN A 27 -10.64 3.70 -13.89
C ASN A 27 -10.32 4.47 -15.18
N PHE A 28 -9.05 4.68 -15.48
CA PHE A 28 -8.61 5.35 -16.71
C PHE A 28 -7.24 4.83 -17.18
N GLU A 29 -6.89 5.13 -18.43
CA GLU A 29 -5.71 4.58 -19.09
C GLU A 29 -4.41 4.92 -18.33
N HIS A 30 -3.46 3.97 -18.37
CA HIS A 30 -2.14 4.05 -17.72
C HIS A 30 -2.11 3.94 -16.18
N PHE A 31 -3.23 3.60 -15.54
CA PHE A 31 -3.29 3.29 -14.10
C PHE A 31 -3.50 1.79 -13.83
N PRO A 32 -3.01 1.26 -12.69
CA PRO A 32 -2.30 1.95 -11.61
C PRO A 32 -0.82 2.25 -11.94
N LEU A 33 -0.28 3.31 -11.32
CA LEU A 33 1.15 3.61 -11.37
C LEU A 33 1.93 2.60 -10.52
N LYS A 34 2.63 1.68 -11.18
CA LYS A 34 3.42 0.64 -10.50
C LYS A 34 4.59 1.25 -9.72
N ARG A 35 4.52 1.15 -8.39
CA ARG A 35 5.58 1.56 -7.45
C ARG A 35 5.99 0.39 -6.57
N ARG A 36 7.20 0.47 -5.99
CA ARG A 36 7.76 -0.56 -5.11
C ARG A 36 8.28 0.07 -3.82
N TRP A 37 8.04 -0.62 -2.71
CA TRP A 37 8.66 -0.32 -1.43
C TRP A 37 9.97 -1.11 -1.31
N PHE A 38 10.93 -0.54 -0.59
CA PHE A 38 12.24 -1.14 -0.37
C PHE A 38 12.55 -1.11 1.13
N VAL A 39 13.20 -2.17 1.61
CA VAL A 39 13.79 -2.20 2.94
C VAL A 39 15.28 -1.88 2.79
N ALA A 40 15.81 -1.03 3.69
CA ALA A 40 17.20 -0.62 3.65
C ALA A 40 17.82 -0.60 5.04
N TYR A 41 19.10 -0.95 5.10
CA TYR A 41 19.96 -0.81 6.28
C TYR A 41 21.39 -0.49 5.81
N LEU A 42 22.20 0.09 6.70
CA LEU A 42 23.57 0.50 6.37
C LEU A 42 24.44 -0.70 6.00
N ALA A 43 25.20 -0.56 4.91
CA ALA A 43 26.19 -1.55 4.52
C ALA A 43 27.20 -1.76 5.66
N GLY A 44 27.48 -3.03 5.99
CA GLY A 44 28.39 -3.41 7.08
C GLY A 44 27.80 -3.32 8.49
N LYS A 45 26.56 -2.82 8.66
CA LYS A 45 25.88 -2.87 9.96
C LYS A 45 25.40 -4.30 10.23
N LYS A 46 25.92 -4.94 11.28
CA LYS A 46 25.34 -6.17 11.80
C LYS A 46 23.98 -5.87 12.40
N LEU A 47 22.94 -6.51 11.89
CA LEU A 47 21.60 -6.38 12.42
C LEU A 47 21.54 -7.06 13.80
N SER A 48 20.71 -6.53 14.69
CA SER A 48 20.41 -7.24 15.93
C SER A 48 19.54 -8.45 15.60
N VAL A 49 19.51 -9.44 16.51
CA VAL A 49 18.63 -10.62 16.35
C VAL A 49 17.19 -10.19 16.07
N ILE A 50 16.67 -9.20 16.82
CA ILE A 50 15.30 -8.68 16.63
C ILE A 50 15.11 -8.05 15.23
N ALA A 51 16.12 -7.33 14.72
CA ALA A 51 16.03 -6.70 13.41
C ALA A 51 16.10 -7.73 12.27
N GLU A 52 16.93 -8.77 12.39
CA GLU A 52 16.96 -9.89 11.45
C GLU A 52 15.62 -10.64 11.46
N THR A 53 15.11 -10.99 12.65
CA THR A 53 13.82 -11.66 12.80
C THR A 53 12.68 -10.84 12.19
N PHE A 54 12.69 -9.51 12.38
CA PHE A 54 11.68 -8.65 11.76
C PHE A 54 11.84 -8.56 10.24
N LEU A 55 13.06 -8.49 9.73
CA LEU A 55 13.32 -8.48 8.28
C LEU A 55 12.80 -9.78 7.63
N ASP A 56 13.07 -10.93 8.23
CA ASP A 56 12.60 -12.23 7.77
C ASP A 56 11.07 -12.27 7.73
N TYR A 57 10.43 -11.86 8.84
CA TYR A 57 8.97 -11.76 8.92
C TYR A 57 8.39 -10.82 7.86
N LEU A 58 8.98 -9.63 7.67
CA LEU A 58 8.51 -8.63 6.71
C LEU A 58 8.59 -9.15 5.26
N LEU A 59 9.67 -9.86 4.92
CA LEU A 59 9.85 -10.46 3.60
C LEU A 59 8.90 -11.64 3.37
N GLU A 60 8.52 -12.36 4.42
CA GLU A 60 7.56 -13.46 4.33
C GLU A 60 6.10 -12.95 4.20
N GLU A 61 5.73 -11.92 4.95
CA GLU A 61 4.34 -11.44 5.01
C GLU A 61 4.00 -10.44 3.91
N SER A 62 4.95 -9.59 3.48
CA SER A 62 4.66 -8.56 2.48
C SER A 62 4.09 -9.09 1.15
N PRO A 63 4.49 -10.27 0.60
CA PRO A 63 3.86 -10.84 -0.58
C PRO A 63 2.44 -11.38 -0.33
N LYS A 64 2.11 -11.72 0.92
CA LYS A 64 0.78 -12.21 1.33
C LYS A 64 -0.22 -11.06 1.48
N MET A 65 0.26 -9.82 1.59
CA MET A 65 -0.58 -8.65 1.73
C MET A 65 -1.31 -8.36 0.41
N SER A 66 -2.59 -8.75 0.35
CA SER A 66 -3.48 -8.36 -0.73
C SER A 66 -4.18 -7.05 -0.37
N PHE A 67 -4.18 -6.10 -1.30
CA PHE A 67 -5.03 -4.93 -1.20
C PHE A 67 -6.44 -5.28 -1.67
N PRO A 68 -7.49 -4.66 -1.11
CA PRO A 68 -8.82 -4.78 -1.67
C PRO A 68 -8.74 -4.39 -3.14
N LYS A 69 -9.24 -5.27 -4.02
CA LYS A 69 -9.29 -4.95 -5.45
C LYS A 69 -10.02 -3.63 -5.60
N SER A 70 -9.47 -2.73 -6.41
CA SER A 70 -10.05 -1.42 -6.70
C SER A 70 -11.53 -1.50 -7.11
N SER A 71 -11.95 -2.65 -7.66
CA SER A 71 -13.35 -3.00 -7.98
C SER A 71 -14.31 -2.95 -6.78
N ILE A 72 -13.85 -3.01 -5.53
CA ILE A 72 -14.71 -2.95 -4.34
C ILE A 72 -15.12 -1.49 -4.03
N LEU A 73 -14.29 -0.51 -4.41
CA LEU A 73 -14.54 0.92 -4.23
C LEU A 73 -15.03 1.61 -5.51
N ALA A 74 -14.94 0.95 -6.66
CA ALA A 74 -15.49 1.44 -7.91
C ALA A 74 -17.02 1.33 -7.89
N ARG A 75 -17.67 2.37 -7.37
CA ARG A 75 -19.10 2.64 -7.60
C ARG A 75 -19.29 3.45 -8.88
#